data_AF-A0A2D6A713-F1
#
_entry.id   AF-A0A2D6A713-F1
#
_cell.length_a   1.000
_cell.length_b   1.000
_cell.length_c   1.000
_cell.angle_alpha   90.00
_cell.angle_beta   90.00
_cell.angle_gamma   90.00
#
_symmetry.space_group_name_H-M   'P 1'
#
loop_
_entity.id
_entity.type
_entity.pdbx_description
1 polymer ?
#
loop_
_entity_poly.entity_id
_entity_poly.type
_entity_poly.pdbx_seq_one_letter_code
_entity_poly.pdbx_strand_id
1 'polypeptide(L)'
;MKESSVNIQQRVVGAILAALLLLCAGHTALRLKEGLGHAWPAPLEVPKFAWLVDHLEGHDTLGLELVDVQLAAANIEPQRALYRAQQAVAPTWILRRPAAVSLVVYAHSLAQPDIRTRLSARGYEDVRFGPTPGIALASKAELTARNRTLAPPASLWRTLLALAAMTLPAVLLLRRRGRAGWLMLLALPCLLAVGSAIADLTPDPVPWTAALFATSCAAWFLLIAPLGEDQNPKPPGPRWPMLTLVIVALVAIALTCGQMPEGDWDAQAMYHTRARFIITEEAFARAFADIEGARELHPDYPPLIPFAVAGGWRLAGGVTPLVAIWVQLCFLFGMSGLFVRAARPLGGLVSIAGAALLLASPRLFDRVAAQECDLALGCLVGAGVVLLLEHRGARTARTSAVLGVLAGWALLTKNEASLIVLVASALLLLSLLRERQRTPAQRLRTLTAFADGLAPGLLLLVAFKQLAPPNDLVHGFDAGLASLERAATIATEFARLAWQPKEFKSVFAVLALPAICLAIVGLRFLVFGGERRHQPAGLVAIALFVVFAGFFLVYLTTPHDLAWHLHTSAGRLMTQLYPAVVVLGAFTASAFQQRGLPPAVRRSHCTNGG
;
A
#
# COMPACT_ATOMS: atom_id res chain seq x y z
N MET A 1 -30.74 -19.96 0.62
CA MET A 1 -30.80 -18.70 -0.17
C MET A 1 -29.84 -17.67 0.43
N LYS A 2 -28.62 -17.63 -0.13
CA LYS A 2 -27.39 -17.05 0.47
C LYS A 2 -26.83 -15.86 -0.33
N GLU A 3 -27.60 -15.28 -1.24
CA GLU A 3 -27.14 -14.18 -2.10
C GLU A 3 -27.72 -12.83 -1.67
N SER A 4 -26.93 -11.99 -1.02
CA SER A 4 -27.20 -10.55 -0.94
C SER A 4 -25.93 -9.81 -0.51
N SER A 5 -25.65 -8.68 -1.16
CA SER A 5 -24.48 -7.77 -1.07
C SER A 5 -23.21 -8.14 -1.83
N VAL A 6 -22.69 -9.37 -1.71
CA VAL A 6 -21.44 -9.77 -2.42
C VAL A 6 -21.62 -9.70 -3.95
N ASN A 7 -22.78 -10.13 -4.45
CA ASN A 7 -23.08 -10.17 -5.89
C ASN A 7 -23.19 -8.75 -6.50
N ILE A 8 -23.58 -7.71 -5.73
CA ILE A 8 -23.67 -6.33 -6.24
C ILE A 8 -22.27 -5.71 -6.38
N GLN A 9 -21.39 -5.88 -5.37
CA GLN A 9 -20.02 -5.38 -5.45
C GLN A 9 -19.21 -6.11 -6.54
N GLN A 10 -19.39 -7.43 -6.67
CA GLN A 10 -18.79 -8.21 -7.76
C GLN A 10 -19.29 -7.76 -9.14
N ARG A 11 -20.58 -7.42 -9.30
CA ARG A 11 -21.13 -6.87 -10.54
C ARG A 11 -20.59 -5.47 -10.86
N VAL A 12 -20.40 -4.61 -9.87
CA VAL A 12 -19.81 -3.27 -10.06
C VAL A 12 -18.34 -3.37 -10.45
N VAL A 13 -17.57 -4.23 -9.78
CA VAL A 13 -16.18 -4.52 -10.15
C VAL A 13 -16.11 -5.12 -11.56
N GLY A 14 -16.98 -6.07 -11.87
CA GLY A 14 -17.09 -6.66 -13.21
C GLY A 14 -17.44 -5.62 -14.28
N ALA A 15 -18.34 -4.67 -14.00
CA ALA A 15 -18.70 -3.59 -14.92
C ALA A 15 -17.55 -2.61 -15.15
N ILE A 16 -16.78 -2.27 -14.10
CA ILE A 16 -15.58 -1.42 -14.21
C ILE A 16 -14.51 -2.13 -15.06
N LEU A 17 -14.28 -3.43 -14.81
CA LEU A 17 -13.34 -4.24 -15.59
C LEU A 17 -13.78 -4.36 -17.05
N ALA A 18 -15.06 -4.59 -17.33
CA ALA A 18 -15.60 -4.65 -18.68
C ALA A 18 -15.44 -3.31 -19.41
N ALA A 19 -15.72 -2.17 -18.76
CA ALA A 19 -15.53 -0.85 -19.33
C ALA A 19 -14.04 -0.55 -19.63
N LEU A 20 -13.13 -0.91 -18.73
CA LEU A 20 -11.69 -0.75 -18.93
C LEU A 20 -11.16 -1.66 -20.06
N LEU A 21 -11.65 -2.90 -20.14
CA LEU A 21 -11.31 -3.83 -21.22
C LEU A 21 -11.83 -3.33 -22.57
N LEU A 22 -13.06 -2.81 -22.65
CA LEU A 22 -13.64 -2.23 -23.86
C LEU A 22 -12.88 -0.97 -24.31
N LEU A 23 -12.49 -0.09 -23.38
CA LEU A 23 -11.68 1.10 -23.68
C LEU A 23 -10.28 0.71 -24.19
N CYS A 24 -9.66 -0.31 -23.59
CA CYS A 24 -8.36 -0.82 -24.03
C CYS A 24 -8.46 -1.51 -25.39
N ALA A 25 -9.47 -2.35 -25.61
CA ALA A 25 -9.71 -3.02 -26.89
C ALA A 25 -10.01 -2.00 -28.00
N GLY A 26 -10.83 -0.98 -27.72
CA GLY A 26 -11.10 0.12 -28.65
C GLY A 26 -9.84 0.92 -29.00
N HIS A 27 -9.02 1.29 -28.02
CA HIS A 27 -7.75 1.97 -28.27
C HIS A 27 -6.77 1.11 -29.07
N THR A 28 -6.77 -0.21 -28.82
CA THR A 28 -5.93 -1.18 -29.51
C THR A 28 -6.35 -1.37 -30.96
N ALA A 29 -7.65 -1.50 -31.22
CA ALA A 29 -8.20 -1.60 -32.56
C ALA A 29 -7.94 -0.31 -33.36
N LEU A 30 -8.09 0.87 -32.75
CA LEU A 30 -7.75 2.16 -33.36
C LEU A 30 -6.27 2.26 -33.74
N ARG A 31 -5.36 1.85 -32.83
CA ARG A 31 -3.91 1.86 -33.07
C ARG A 31 -3.45 0.84 -34.12
N LEU A 32 -4.06 -0.34 -34.14
CA LEU A 32 -3.82 -1.34 -35.17
C LEU A 32 -4.29 -0.83 -36.53
N LYS A 33 -5.43 -0.14 -36.58
CA LYS A 33 -5.94 0.50 -37.81
C LYS A 33 -5.02 1.62 -38.30
N GLU A 34 -4.48 2.45 -37.39
CA GLU A 34 -3.48 3.49 -37.72
C GLU A 34 -2.14 2.89 -38.20
N GLY A 35 -1.72 1.76 -37.65
CA GLY A 35 -0.44 1.12 -37.98
C GLY A 35 -0.46 0.26 -39.23
N LEU A 36 -1.62 -0.28 -39.64
CA LEU A 36 -1.75 -1.20 -40.78
C LEU A 36 -2.16 -0.54 -42.10
N GLY A 37 -2.44 0.78 -42.11
CA GLY A 37 -2.83 1.50 -43.33
C GLY A 37 -4.08 0.91 -44.02
N HIS A 38 -4.26 1.15 -45.33
CA HIS A 38 -5.44 0.75 -46.12
C HIS A 38 -5.69 -0.78 -46.23
N ALA A 39 -4.87 -1.63 -45.60
CA ALA A 39 -5.00 -3.09 -45.65
C ALA A 39 -5.84 -3.67 -44.49
N TRP A 40 -6.93 -3.00 -44.10
CA TRP A 40 -7.86 -3.53 -43.09
C TRP A 40 -8.99 -4.32 -43.77
N PRO A 41 -9.09 -5.64 -43.58
CA PRO A 41 -10.21 -6.42 -44.13
C PRO A 41 -11.54 -6.01 -43.46
N ALA A 42 -12.64 -6.16 -44.20
CA ALA A 42 -14.01 -5.82 -43.82
C ALA A 42 -14.39 -6.29 -42.39
N PRO A 43 -15.35 -5.62 -41.70
CA PRO A 43 -15.52 -5.75 -40.26
C PRO A 43 -15.85 -7.19 -39.84
N LEU A 44 -15.04 -7.74 -38.92
CA LEU A 44 -15.36 -8.98 -38.22
C LEU A 44 -16.66 -8.78 -37.42
N GLU A 45 -17.68 -9.58 -37.71
CA GLU A 45 -18.84 -9.72 -36.84
C GLU A 45 -18.38 -10.28 -35.49
N VAL A 46 -18.58 -9.49 -34.43
CA VAL A 46 -18.33 -9.92 -33.05
C VAL A 46 -19.40 -10.96 -32.67
N PRO A 47 -19.05 -12.16 -32.19
CA PRO A 47 -20.04 -13.15 -31.81
C PRO A 47 -20.90 -12.64 -30.65
N LYS A 48 -22.22 -12.76 -30.77
CA LYS A 48 -23.16 -12.49 -29.68
C LYS A 48 -22.91 -13.49 -28.55
N PHE A 49 -22.50 -12.99 -27.38
CA PHE A 49 -22.20 -13.74 -26.15
C PHE A 49 -23.47 -14.29 -25.45
N ALA A 50 -24.40 -14.90 -26.19
CA ALA A 50 -25.60 -15.54 -25.62
C ALA A 50 -25.28 -16.88 -24.92
N TRP A 51 -24.22 -17.57 -25.33
CA TRP A 51 -23.91 -18.93 -24.86
C TRP A 51 -23.36 -19.01 -23.42
N LEU A 52 -22.79 -17.92 -22.89
CA LEU A 52 -22.17 -17.93 -21.56
C LEU A 52 -23.20 -17.83 -20.41
N VAL A 53 -24.42 -17.39 -20.71
CA VAL A 53 -25.51 -17.26 -19.71
C VAL A 53 -26.23 -18.60 -19.52
N ASP A 54 -26.45 -19.36 -20.59
CA ASP A 54 -27.15 -20.65 -20.53
C ASP A 54 -26.34 -21.76 -19.83
N HIS A 55 -25.01 -21.66 -19.81
CA HIS A 55 -24.16 -22.69 -19.20
C HIS A 55 -24.01 -22.58 -17.67
N LEU A 56 -24.58 -21.54 -17.06
CA LEU A 56 -24.47 -21.28 -15.62
C LEU A 56 -25.74 -21.63 -14.82
N GLU A 57 -26.83 -22.05 -15.49
CA GLU A 57 -28.13 -22.30 -14.83
C GLU A 57 -28.42 -23.77 -14.50
N GLY A 58 -27.58 -24.72 -14.87
CA GLY A 58 -27.86 -26.15 -14.66
C GLY A 58 -26.78 -26.87 -13.89
N HIS A 59 -26.88 -26.98 -12.55
CA HIS A 59 -26.42 -28.14 -11.78
C HIS A 59 -26.86 -28.01 -10.29
N ASP A 60 -27.90 -28.75 -9.92
CA ASP A 60 -28.29 -28.99 -8.53
C ASP A 60 -27.94 -30.43 -8.11
N THR A 61 -27.68 -30.59 -6.81
CA THR A 61 -27.47 -31.80 -5.99
C THR A 61 -26.04 -32.18 -5.62
N LEU A 62 -25.71 -32.01 -4.33
CA LEU A 62 -24.93 -32.95 -3.52
C LEU A 62 -25.14 -32.62 -2.02
N GLY A 63 -25.63 -33.62 -1.27
CA GLY A 63 -25.89 -33.53 0.16
C GLY A 63 -24.62 -33.57 1.00
N LEU A 64 -24.71 -33.09 2.24
CA LEU A 64 -23.61 -33.12 3.22
C LEU A 64 -24.14 -33.57 4.58
N GLU A 65 -23.48 -34.61 5.11
CA GLU A 65 -23.64 -35.16 6.44
C GLU A 65 -23.12 -34.21 7.54
N LEU A 66 -23.75 -34.28 8.71
CA LEU A 66 -23.35 -33.60 9.94
C LEU A 66 -22.25 -34.40 10.65
N VAL A 67 -21.15 -33.73 11.02
CA VAL A 67 -20.13 -34.26 11.95
C VAL A 67 -20.24 -33.49 13.26
N ASP A 68 -20.50 -34.22 14.34
CA ASP A 68 -20.45 -33.73 15.73
C ASP A 68 -19.01 -33.62 16.22
N VAL A 69 -18.67 -32.52 16.89
CA VAL A 69 -17.40 -32.35 17.61
C VAL A 69 -17.68 -31.94 19.05
N GLN A 70 -17.43 -32.85 19.98
CA GLN A 70 -17.36 -32.59 21.42
C GLN A 70 -15.99 -31.99 21.78
N LEU A 71 -15.97 -30.92 22.58
CA LEU A 71 -14.75 -30.35 23.16
C LEU A 71 -14.78 -30.47 24.68
N ALA A 72 -13.82 -31.22 25.22
CA ALA A 72 -13.57 -31.39 26.65
C ALA A 72 -12.71 -30.24 27.22
N ALA A 73 -12.87 -30.01 28.53
CA ALA A 73 -12.40 -28.86 29.28
C ALA A 73 -10.92 -28.90 29.70
N ALA A 74 -10.26 -27.73 29.74
CA ALA A 74 -9.18 -27.38 30.67
C ALA A 74 -8.97 -25.85 30.73
N ASN A 75 -8.62 -25.33 31.92
CA ASN A 75 -8.40 -23.92 32.28
C ASN A 75 -7.61 -23.10 31.24
N ILE A 76 -8.29 -22.27 30.46
CA ILE A 76 -7.68 -21.29 29.56
C ILE A 76 -8.30 -19.92 29.82
N GLU A 77 -7.43 -18.93 30.00
CA GLU A 77 -7.74 -17.51 30.15
C GLU A 77 -8.73 -17.00 29.06
N PRO A 78 -9.74 -16.17 29.40
CA PRO A 78 -10.85 -15.84 28.50
C PRO A 78 -10.42 -15.28 27.12
N GLN A 79 -9.31 -14.54 27.07
CA GLN A 79 -8.77 -13.96 25.83
C GLN A 79 -8.20 -15.02 24.87
N ARG A 80 -7.54 -16.05 25.39
CA ARG A 80 -7.01 -17.16 24.57
C ARG A 80 -8.12 -18.09 24.08
N ALA A 81 -9.21 -18.24 24.84
CA ALA A 81 -10.38 -18.98 24.41
C ALA A 81 -11.12 -18.27 23.28
N LEU A 82 -11.26 -16.94 23.33
CA LEU A 82 -11.86 -16.14 22.26
C LEU A 82 -11.02 -16.19 20.98
N TYR A 83 -9.70 -16.06 21.11
CA TYR A 83 -8.76 -16.12 19.99
C TYR A 83 -8.67 -17.53 19.36
N ARG A 84 -8.63 -18.60 20.16
CA ARG A 84 -8.66 -19.98 19.65
C ARG A 84 -10.03 -20.36 19.08
N ALA A 85 -11.13 -19.84 19.62
CA ALA A 85 -12.46 -20.00 19.02
C ALA A 85 -12.57 -19.28 17.67
N GLN A 86 -11.90 -18.12 17.51
CA GLN A 86 -11.80 -17.44 16.22
C GLN A 86 -10.94 -18.22 15.20
N GLN A 87 -9.89 -18.92 15.64
CA GLN A 87 -9.03 -19.71 14.76
C GLN A 87 -9.55 -21.12 14.44
N ALA A 88 -10.24 -21.79 15.38
CA ALA A 88 -10.73 -23.16 15.21
C ALA A 88 -11.99 -23.28 14.33
N VAL A 89 -12.69 -22.17 14.07
CA VAL A 89 -13.94 -22.12 13.27
C VAL A 89 -13.69 -21.60 11.83
N ALA A 90 -12.44 -21.30 11.48
CA ALA A 90 -12.05 -20.87 10.14
C ALA A 90 -11.89 -22.10 9.22
N PRO A 91 -12.99 -22.60 8.63
CA PRO A 91 -13.23 -22.16 7.25
C PRO A 91 -14.69 -21.91 6.82
N THR A 92 -15.73 -21.93 7.68
CA THR A 92 -17.12 -21.97 7.15
C THR A 92 -18.10 -20.86 7.53
N TRP A 93 -17.73 -19.85 8.32
CA TRP A 93 -18.65 -18.74 8.62
C TRP A 93 -18.00 -17.35 8.47
N ILE A 94 -17.98 -16.85 7.24
CA ILE A 94 -17.82 -15.42 6.96
C ILE A 94 -19.12 -14.93 6.31
N LEU A 95 -20.00 -14.35 7.14
CA LEU A 95 -20.91 -13.24 6.83
C LEU A 95 -21.88 -13.03 8.02
N ARG A 96 -21.75 -11.89 8.74
CA ARG A 96 -22.82 -10.89 8.96
C ARG A 96 -22.44 -9.87 10.07
N ARG A 97 -22.51 -8.58 9.68
CA ARG A 97 -22.68 -7.32 10.45
C ARG A 97 -22.41 -7.35 11.98
N PRO A 98 -21.46 -6.55 12.53
CA PRO A 98 -21.08 -6.66 13.94
C PRO A 98 -22.03 -5.98 14.97
N ALA A 99 -22.88 -5.03 14.59
CA ALA A 99 -23.61 -4.25 15.59
C ALA A 99 -24.99 -4.81 16.00
N ALA A 100 -25.73 -5.44 15.07
CA ALA A 100 -27.10 -5.90 15.33
C ALA A 100 -27.19 -7.40 15.68
N VAL A 101 -26.27 -8.21 15.17
CA VAL A 101 -26.26 -9.66 15.42
C VAL A 101 -25.70 -9.96 16.80
N SER A 102 -24.72 -9.20 17.28
CA SER A 102 -24.24 -9.32 18.66
C SER A 102 -25.36 -9.05 19.67
N LEU A 103 -26.21 -8.05 19.43
CA LEU A 103 -27.34 -7.75 20.32
C LEU A 103 -28.46 -8.82 20.24
N VAL A 104 -28.76 -9.33 19.04
CA VAL A 104 -29.82 -10.34 18.83
C VAL A 104 -29.38 -11.74 19.27
N VAL A 105 -28.12 -12.12 19.04
CA VAL A 105 -27.57 -13.40 19.50
C VAL A 105 -27.35 -13.37 21.01
N TYR A 106 -26.94 -12.23 21.59
CA TYR A 106 -26.84 -12.05 23.04
C TYR A 106 -28.23 -12.07 23.71
N ALA A 107 -29.23 -11.40 23.13
CA ALA A 107 -30.61 -11.46 23.62
C ALA A 107 -31.25 -12.85 23.45
N HIS A 108 -30.96 -13.57 22.36
CA HIS A 108 -31.50 -14.91 22.12
C HIS A 108 -30.82 -15.97 23.01
N SER A 109 -29.52 -15.82 23.28
CA SER A 109 -28.79 -16.68 24.23
C SER A 109 -29.26 -16.45 25.68
N LEU A 110 -29.57 -15.20 26.06
CA LEU A 110 -30.11 -14.88 27.39
C LEU A 110 -31.59 -15.25 27.55
N ALA A 111 -32.32 -15.48 26.45
CA ALA A 111 -33.68 -16.00 26.45
C ALA A 111 -33.76 -17.54 26.56
N GLN A 112 -32.62 -18.25 26.48
CA GLN A 112 -32.62 -19.70 26.71
C GLN A 112 -32.71 -20.01 28.22
N PRO A 113 -33.67 -20.85 28.64
CA PRO A 113 -33.90 -21.16 30.06
C PRO A 113 -32.63 -21.61 30.79
N ASP A 114 -31.79 -22.40 30.12
CA ASP A 114 -30.56 -22.96 30.70
C ASP A 114 -29.50 -21.90 31.06
N ILE A 115 -29.40 -20.81 30.30
CA ILE A 115 -28.41 -19.76 30.57
C ILE A 115 -28.85 -18.90 31.76
N ARG A 116 -30.15 -18.65 31.88
CA ARG A 116 -30.73 -17.93 33.03
C ARG A 116 -30.54 -18.72 34.33
N THR A 117 -30.76 -20.04 34.29
CA THR A 117 -30.54 -20.94 35.43
C THR A 117 -29.07 -20.99 35.83
N ARG A 118 -28.14 -21.01 34.87
CA ARG A 118 -26.69 -20.98 35.15
C ARG A 118 -26.19 -19.64 35.69
N LEU A 119 -26.81 -18.53 35.31
CA LEU A 119 -26.48 -17.20 35.82
C LEU A 119 -27.06 -16.96 37.23
N SER A 120 -28.27 -17.44 37.50
CA SER A 120 -28.84 -17.45 38.86
C SER A 120 -28.05 -18.37 39.80
N ALA A 121 -27.64 -19.56 39.36
CA ALA A 121 -26.77 -20.46 40.14
C ALA A 121 -25.37 -19.87 40.45
N ARG A 122 -24.98 -18.78 39.78
CA ARG A 122 -23.73 -18.03 40.02
C ARG A 122 -23.94 -16.69 40.74
N GLY A 123 -25.14 -16.42 41.26
CA GLY A 123 -25.44 -15.24 42.09
C GLY A 123 -25.71 -13.95 41.31
N TYR A 124 -25.99 -14.01 40.00
CA TYR A 124 -26.32 -12.83 39.18
C TYR A 124 -27.83 -12.58 39.08
N GLU A 125 -28.53 -12.52 40.22
CA GLU A 125 -30.00 -12.45 40.25
C GLU A 125 -30.58 -11.06 39.90
N ASP A 126 -29.77 -9.99 39.94
CA ASP A 126 -30.23 -8.60 39.84
C ASP A 126 -30.10 -7.94 38.45
N VAL A 127 -29.84 -8.68 37.38
CA VAL A 127 -29.77 -8.09 36.03
C VAL A 127 -31.18 -7.81 35.49
N ARG A 128 -31.70 -6.60 35.74
CA ARG A 128 -32.97 -6.11 35.17
C ARG A 128 -32.80 -5.71 33.70
N PHE A 129 -33.43 -6.44 32.79
CA PHE A 129 -33.49 -6.08 31.38
C PHE A 129 -34.71 -5.18 31.10
N GLY A 130 -34.48 -3.96 30.62
CA GLY A 130 -35.54 -3.02 30.22
C GLY A 130 -36.28 -3.45 28.93
N PRO A 131 -37.49 -2.91 28.66
CA PRO A 131 -38.27 -3.25 27.47
C PRO A 131 -37.53 -2.88 26.19
N THR A 132 -37.45 -3.83 25.26
CA THR A 132 -36.79 -3.67 23.96
C THR A 132 -37.63 -2.73 23.07
N PRO A 133 -37.06 -1.69 22.43
CA PRO A 133 -37.80 -0.87 21.48
C PRO A 133 -38.24 -1.73 20.29
N GLY A 134 -39.52 -1.63 19.91
CA GLY A 134 -40.08 -2.39 18.79
C GLY A 134 -39.42 -2.04 17.46
N ILE A 135 -38.48 -2.89 17.02
CA ILE A 135 -37.93 -2.83 15.66
C ILE A 135 -38.91 -3.57 14.75
N ALA A 136 -39.70 -2.81 13.99
CA ALA A 136 -40.53 -3.37 12.91
C ALA A 136 -39.63 -4.04 11.87
N LEU A 137 -39.69 -5.36 11.79
CA LEU A 137 -39.01 -6.15 10.76
C LEU A 137 -39.71 -5.89 9.43
N ALA A 138 -39.14 -5.00 8.61
CA ALA A 138 -39.56 -4.81 7.22
C ALA A 138 -39.61 -6.17 6.52
N SER A 139 -40.69 -6.42 5.78
CA SER A 139 -40.91 -7.72 5.17
C SER A 139 -39.80 -8.04 4.16
N LYS A 140 -39.48 -9.33 3.99
CA LYS A 140 -38.49 -9.80 3.00
C LYS A 140 -38.81 -9.30 1.58
N ALA A 141 -40.10 -9.11 1.27
CA ALA A 141 -40.58 -8.57 0.00
C ALA A 141 -40.19 -7.09 -0.19
N GLU A 142 -40.31 -6.26 0.86
CA GLU A 142 -39.88 -4.84 0.84
C GLU A 142 -38.37 -4.69 0.65
N LEU A 143 -37.57 -5.52 1.34
CA LEU A 143 -36.11 -5.51 1.19
C LEU A 143 -35.67 -5.99 -0.21
N THR A 144 -36.43 -6.90 -0.83
CA THR A 144 -36.13 -7.41 -2.17
C THR A 144 -36.59 -6.43 -3.25
N ALA A 145 -37.73 -5.75 -3.05
CA ALA A 145 -38.21 -4.69 -3.93
C ALA A 145 -37.28 -3.45 -3.92
N ARG A 146 -36.76 -3.05 -2.75
CA ARG A 146 -35.77 -1.97 -2.63
C ARG A 146 -34.44 -2.25 -3.34
N ASN A 147 -34.08 -3.52 -3.53
CA ASN A 147 -32.80 -3.90 -4.16
C ASN A 147 -32.88 -4.09 -5.68
N ARG A 148 -34.08 -4.19 -6.28
CA ARG A 148 -34.24 -4.50 -7.72
C ARG A 148 -34.28 -3.30 -8.65
N THR A 149 -34.31 -2.07 -8.15
CA THR A 149 -34.32 -0.83 -8.97
C THR A 149 -33.09 0.06 -8.75
N LEU A 150 -31.97 -0.52 -8.32
CA LEU A 150 -30.76 0.24 -8.06
C LEU A 150 -29.99 0.51 -9.36
N ALA A 151 -30.36 1.61 -10.03
CA ALA A 151 -29.33 2.45 -10.62
C ALA A 151 -28.18 2.60 -9.60
N PRO A 152 -26.91 2.68 -10.02
CA PRO A 152 -25.83 2.81 -9.07
C PRO A 152 -26.17 3.97 -8.14
N PRO A 153 -26.12 3.78 -6.81
CA PRO A 153 -26.55 4.81 -5.89
C PRO A 153 -25.82 6.09 -6.26
N ALA A 154 -26.49 7.25 -6.24
CA ALA A 154 -25.88 8.52 -6.66
C ALA A 154 -24.55 8.83 -5.93
N SER A 155 -24.28 8.18 -4.79
CA SER A 155 -22.98 8.16 -4.12
C SER A 155 -21.86 7.48 -4.91
N LEU A 156 -22.10 6.38 -5.62
CA LEU A 156 -21.10 5.72 -6.45
C LEU A 156 -20.61 6.63 -7.58
N TRP A 157 -21.53 7.25 -8.33
CA TRP A 157 -21.16 8.16 -9.41
C TRP A 157 -20.39 9.37 -8.90
N ARG A 158 -20.82 9.96 -7.78
CA ARG A 158 -20.07 11.04 -7.10
C ARG A 158 -18.67 10.59 -6.70
N THR A 159 -18.53 9.38 -6.15
CA THR A 159 -17.23 8.81 -5.79
C THR A 159 -16.34 8.65 -7.03
N LEU A 160 -16.86 8.05 -8.11
CA LEU A 160 -16.10 7.85 -9.34
C LEU A 160 -15.67 9.17 -9.98
N LEU A 161 -16.54 10.19 -9.98
CA LEU A 161 -16.20 11.53 -10.46
C LEU A 161 -15.13 12.19 -9.59
N ALA A 162 -15.22 12.06 -8.26
CA ALA A 162 -14.19 12.58 -7.35
C ALA A 162 -12.84 11.89 -7.60
N LEU A 163 -12.81 10.55 -7.72
CA LEU A 163 -11.59 9.80 -8.03
C LEU A 163 -11.00 10.21 -9.39
N ALA A 164 -11.84 10.41 -10.41
CA ALA A 164 -11.42 10.89 -11.72
C ALA A 164 -10.83 12.31 -11.66
N ALA A 165 -11.49 13.22 -10.94
CA ALA A 165 -11.00 14.58 -10.73
C ALA A 165 -9.66 14.61 -9.99
N MET A 166 -9.50 13.78 -8.96
CA MET A 166 -8.25 13.67 -8.19
C MET A 166 -7.09 13.10 -9.02
N THR A 167 -7.38 12.21 -9.99
CA THR A 167 -6.35 11.58 -10.84
C THR A 167 -6.00 12.36 -12.10
N LEU A 168 -6.87 13.27 -12.53
CA LEU A 168 -6.69 14.05 -13.76
C LEU A 168 -5.34 14.79 -13.84
N PRO A 169 -4.83 15.44 -12.77
CA PRO A 169 -3.51 16.08 -12.81
C PRO A 169 -2.39 15.10 -13.17
N ALA A 170 -2.39 13.90 -12.57
CA ALA A 170 -1.39 12.88 -12.87
C ALA A 170 -1.52 12.39 -14.33
N VAL A 171 -2.73 12.14 -14.83
CA VAL A 171 -2.97 11.69 -16.21
C VAL A 171 -2.49 12.73 -17.24
N LEU A 172 -2.81 14.01 -17.04
CA LEU A 172 -2.37 15.10 -17.91
C LEU A 172 -0.84 15.20 -17.95
N LEU A 173 -0.17 14.94 -16.82
CA LEU A 173 1.28 14.95 -16.71
C LEU A 173 1.94 13.71 -17.29
N LEU A 174 1.34 12.53 -17.16
CA LEU A 174 1.82 11.31 -17.79
C LEU A 174 1.89 11.48 -19.31
N ARG A 175 0.92 12.19 -19.90
CA ARG A 175 0.89 12.50 -21.33
C ARG A 175 2.03 13.45 -21.77
N ARG A 176 2.42 14.40 -20.93
CA ARG A 176 3.37 15.48 -21.30
C ARG A 176 4.81 15.26 -20.82
N ARG A 177 5.01 14.73 -19.62
CA ARG A 177 6.30 14.78 -18.89
C ARG A 177 6.62 13.51 -18.10
N GLY A 178 6.11 12.35 -18.54
CA GLY A 178 6.52 11.00 -18.13
C GLY A 178 6.82 10.81 -16.63
N ARG A 179 8.07 11.06 -16.22
CA ARG A 179 8.55 10.94 -14.82
C ARG A 179 7.78 11.83 -13.85
N ALA A 180 7.53 13.08 -14.22
CA ALA A 180 6.74 14.02 -13.41
C ALA A 180 5.30 13.51 -13.20
N GLY A 181 4.71 12.85 -14.21
CA GLY A 181 3.38 12.26 -14.07
C GLY A 181 3.33 11.12 -13.05
N TRP A 182 4.35 10.27 -13.01
CA TRP A 182 4.43 9.17 -12.02
C TRP A 182 4.70 9.67 -10.60
N LEU A 183 5.59 10.66 -10.44
CA LEU A 183 5.80 11.32 -9.15
C LEU A 183 4.56 12.08 -8.69
N MET A 184 3.76 12.64 -9.61
CA MET A 184 2.47 13.21 -9.27
C MET A 184 1.51 12.14 -8.76
N LEU A 185 1.36 11.02 -9.49
CA LEU A 185 0.46 9.93 -9.10
C LEU A 185 0.78 9.39 -7.70
N LEU A 186 2.07 9.20 -7.40
CA LEU A 186 2.54 8.76 -6.08
C LEU A 186 2.29 9.81 -4.98
N ALA A 187 2.29 11.09 -5.33
CA ALA A 187 2.06 12.19 -4.40
C ALA A 187 0.58 12.48 -4.12
N LEU A 188 -0.35 12.11 -5.02
CA LEU A 188 -1.77 12.48 -4.89
C LEU A 188 -2.35 12.17 -3.49
N PRO A 189 -2.14 10.98 -2.89
CA PRO A 189 -2.64 10.71 -1.55
C PRO A 189 -2.01 11.60 -0.48
N CYS A 190 -0.71 11.90 -0.61
CA CYS A 190 0.00 12.79 0.33
C CYS A 190 -0.50 14.23 0.23
N LEU A 191 -0.75 14.73 -0.98
CA LEU A 191 -1.29 16.07 -1.21
C LEU A 191 -2.73 16.17 -0.70
N LEU A 192 -3.52 15.10 -0.88
CA LEU A 192 -4.87 14.99 -0.32
C LEU A 192 -4.85 14.99 1.20
N ALA A 193 -3.90 14.27 1.81
CA ALA A 193 -3.72 14.26 3.26
C ALA A 193 -3.39 15.66 3.81
N VAL A 194 -2.45 16.38 3.18
CA VAL A 194 -2.09 17.75 3.56
C VAL A 194 -3.29 18.69 3.42
N GLY A 195 -4.01 18.61 2.30
CA GLY A 195 -5.21 19.41 2.07
C GLY A 195 -6.30 19.13 3.10
N SER A 196 -6.54 17.86 3.44
CA SER A 196 -7.50 17.45 4.47
C SER A 196 -7.13 17.99 5.85
N ALA A 197 -5.85 17.85 6.25
CA ALA A 197 -5.37 18.27 7.56
C ALA A 197 -5.49 19.80 7.77
N ILE A 198 -5.24 20.59 6.73
CA ILE A 198 -5.37 22.05 6.79
C ILE A 198 -6.85 22.45 6.75
N ALA A 199 -7.67 21.78 5.93
CA ALA A 199 -9.10 22.07 5.83
C ALA A 199 -9.84 21.85 7.16
N ASP A 200 -9.34 20.98 8.03
CA ASP A 200 -9.87 20.76 9.39
C ASP A 200 -9.73 21.95 10.32
N LEU A 201 -8.92 22.94 9.95
CA LEU A 201 -8.82 24.20 10.66
C LEU A 201 -9.88 25.21 10.22
N THR A 202 -10.81 24.82 9.34
CA THR A 202 -11.79 25.73 8.73
C THR A 202 -13.24 25.30 9.03
N PRO A 203 -14.20 26.24 9.07
CA PRO A 203 -15.61 25.92 9.32
C PRO A 203 -16.31 25.14 8.19
N ASP A 204 -15.77 25.13 6.98
CA ASP A 204 -16.34 24.40 5.84
C ASP A 204 -15.23 23.61 5.11
N PRO A 205 -14.89 22.42 5.59
CA PRO A 205 -13.68 21.72 5.17
C PRO A 205 -13.72 21.24 3.70
N VAL A 206 -14.88 21.14 3.06
CA VAL A 206 -14.99 20.58 1.70
C VAL A 206 -14.37 21.48 0.62
N PRO A 207 -14.78 22.75 0.44
CA PRO A 207 -14.18 23.65 -0.54
C PRO A 207 -12.69 23.87 -0.26
N TRP A 208 -12.29 23.94 1.01
CA TRP A 208 -10.89 24.08 1.40
C TRP A 208 -10.06 22.84 1.07
N THR A 209 -10.58 21.63 1.31
CA THR A 209 -9.89 20.38 0.93
C THR A 209 -9.62 20.35 -0.57
N ALA A 210 -10.61 20.72 -1.39
CA ALA A 210 -10.46 20.77 -2.84
C ALA A 210 -9.46 21.85 -3.31
N ALA A 211 -9.55 23.06 -2.77
CA ALA A 211 -8.67 24.18 -3.12
C ALA A 211 -7.21 23.92 -2.71
N LEU A 212 -7.00 23.40 -1.50
CA LEU A 212 -5.68 23.06 -0.99
C LEU A 212 -5.09 21.88 -1.73
N PHE A 213 -5.88 20.84 -2.02
CA PHE A 213 -5.43 19.74 -2.86
C PHE A 213 -4.98 20.22 -4.24
N ALA A 214 -5.75 21.09 -4.91
CA ALA A 214 -5.39 21.66 -6.20
C ALA A 214 -4.10 22.51 -6.12
N THR A 215 -3.96 23.31 -5.06
CA THR A 215 -2.78 24.15 -4.84
C THR A 215 -1.53 23.31 -4.55
N SER A 216 -1.65 22.27 -3.72
CA SER A 216 -0.59 21.31 -3.43
C SER A 216 -0.19 20.54 -4.70
N CYS A 217 -1.14 20.16 -5.55
CA CYS A 217 -0.86 19.58 -6.87
C CYS A 217 -0.10 20.56 -7.77
N ALA A 218 -0.47 21.84 -7.79
CA ALA A 218 0.24 22.85 -8.58
C ALA A 218 1.68 23.07 -8.07
N ALA A 219 1.87 23.19 -6.75
CA ALA A 219 3.18 23.35 -6.13
C ALA A 219 4.08 22.13 -6.40
N TRP A 220 3.55 20.92 -6.20
CA TRP A 220 4.26 19.69 -6.51
C TRP A 220 4.61 19.59 -7.99
N PHE A 221 3.70 19.98 -8.88
CA PHE A 221 3.95 20.04 -10.31
C PHE A 221 5.13 20.96 -10.65
N LEU A 222 5.17 22.18 -10.10
CA LEU A 222 6.27 23.11 -10.33
C LEU A 222 7.62 22.55 -9.86
N LEU A 223 7.62 21.82 -8.75
CA LEU A 223 8.81 21.18 -8.21
C LEU A 223 9.33 20.04 -9.11
N ILE A 224 8.45 19.19 -9.62
CA ILE A 224 8.82 17.99 -10.38
C ILE A 224 8.87 18.18 -11.90
N ALA A 225 8.22 19.21 -12.45
CA ALA A 225 8.13 19.45 -13.88
C ALA A 225 9.48 19.41 -14.61
N PRO A 226 10.55 20.02 -14.06
CA PRO A 226 11.86 20.01 -14.71
C PRO A 226 12.59 18.66 -14.61
N LEU A 227 12.11 17.71 -13.80
CA LEU A 227 12.67 16.36 -13.72
C LEU A 227 12.20 15.45 -14.87
N GLY A 228 11.20 15.90 -15.65
CA GLY A 228 10.48 15.10 -16.64
C GLY A 228 10.98 15.19 -18.09
N GLU A 229 11.92 16.07 -18.40
CA GLU A 229 12.45 16.21 -19.77
C GLU A 229 13.50 15.14 -20.07
N ASP A 230 13.10 14.12 -20.85
CA ASP A 230 14.07 13.29 -21.56
C ASP A 230 14.67 14.13 -22.68
N GLN A 231 15.97 14.38 -22.59
CA GLN A 231 16.70 15.01 -23.69
C GLN A 231 16.81 14.10 -24.93
N ASN A 232 16.46 12.81 -24.81
CA ASN A 232 16.47 11.88 -25.93
C ASN A 232 15.49 10.70 -25.69
N PRO A 233 14.19 10.84 -26.00
CA PRO A 233 13.24 9.75 -25.80
C PRO A 233 13.55 8.64 -26.81
N LYS A 234 14.12 7.52 -26.33
CA LYS A 234 14.20 6.30 -27.15
C LYS A 234 12.78 5.89 -27.59
N PRO A 235 12.61 5.38 -28.83
CA PRO A 235 11.32 4.93 -29.30
C PRO A 235 10.75 3.89 -28.31
N PRO A 236 9.45 3.97 -27.99
CA PRO A 236 8.85 3.08 -27.02
C PRO A 236 8.97 1.64 -27.54
N GLY A 237 9.55 0.75 -26.74
CA GLY A 237 9.42 -0.69 -26.97
C GLY A 237 7.93 -1.12 -26.99
N PRO A 238 7.65 -2.40 -27.32
CA PRO A 238 6.28 -2.90 -27.41
C PRO A 238 5.52 -2.60 -26.10
N ARG A 239 4.41 -1.87 -26.21
CA ARG A 239 3.60 -1.41 -25.07
C ARG A 239 2.64 -2.49 -24.56
N TRP A 240 2.35 -3.49 -25.40
CA TRP A 240 1.39 -4.56 -25.12
C TRP A 240 1.72 -5.38 -23.87
N PRO A 241 2.97 -5.84 -23.64
CA PRO A 241 3.28 -6.62 -22.44
C PRO A 241 3.02 -5.85 -21.15
N MET A 242 3.33 -4.54 -21.14
CA MET A 242 3.07 -3.68 -19.99
C MET A 242 1.58 -3.44 -19.78
N LEU A 243 0.82 -3.23 -20.86
CA LEU A 243 -0.64 -3.08 -20.77
C LEU A 243 -1.29 -4.36 -20.24
N THR A 244 -0.91 -5.53 -20.78
CA THR A 244 -1.40 -6.82 -20.31
C THR A 244 -1.08 -7.02 -18.83
N LEU A 245 0.15 -6.73 -18.41
CA LEU A 245 0.55 -6.82 -17.01
C LEU A 245 -0.30 -5.91 -16.11
N VAL A 246 -0.55 -4.67 -16.52
CA VAL A 246 -1.41 -3.74 -15.76
C VAL A 246 -2.85 -4.25 -15.67
N ILE A 247 -3.41 -4.76 -16.77
CA ILE A 247 -4.77 -5.32 -16.78
C ILE A 247 -4.86 -6.53 -15.86
N VAL A 248 -3.92 -7.47 -15.95
CA VAL A 248 -3.86 -8.66 -15.08
C VAL A 248 -3.75 -8.26 -13.61
N ALA A 249 -2.87 -7.29 -13.30
CA ALA A 249 -2.73 -6.76 -11.94
C ALA A 249 -4.04 -6.13 -11.44
N LEU A 250 -4.70 -5.30 -12.25
CA LEU A 250 -5.97 -4.68 -11.88
C LEU A 250 -7.07 -5.72 -11.63
N VAL A 251 -7.19 -6.74 -12.48
CA VAL A 251 -8.15 -7.83 -12.29
C VAL A 251 -7.86 -8.56 -10.99
N ALA A 252 -6.60 -8.96 -10.74
CA ALA A 252 -6.22 -9.67 -9.52
C ALA A 252 -6.50 -8.83 -8.27
N ILE A 253 -6.10 -7.55 -8.28
CA ILE A 253 -6.37 -6.61 -7.18
C ILE A 253 -7.87 -6.46 -6.95
N ALA A 254 -8.66 -6.29 -8.00
CA ALA A 254 -10.10 -6.10 -7.87
C ALA A 254 -10.78 -7.36 -7.28
N LEU A 255 -10.33 -8.55 -7.66
CA LEU A 255 -10.79 -9.81 -7.07
C LEU A 255 -10.43 -9.90 -5.58
N THR A 256 -9.19 -9.56 -5.20
CA THR A 256 -8.75 -9.55 -3.80
C THR A 256 -9.50 -8.50 -2.96
N CYS A 257 -9.65 -7.27 -3.47
CA CYS A 257 -10.44 -6.23 -2.82
C CYS A 257 -11.92 -6.63 -2.65
N GLY A 258 -12.47 -7.41 -3.59
CA GLY A 258 -13.82 -7.95 -3.47
C GLY A 258 -14.02 -8.91 -2.29
N GLN A 259 -12.93 -9.54 -1.80
CA GLN A 259 -12.96 -10.40 -0.62
C GLN A 259 -12.85 -9.61 0.69
N MET A 260 -12.18 -8.45 0.66
CA MET A 260 -11.90 -7.62 1.84
C MET A 260 -12.18 -6.14 1.54
N PRO A 261 -13.44 -5.75 1.23
CA PRO A 261 -13.74 -4.40 0.76
C PRO A 261 -13.39 -3.34 1.81
N GLU A 262 -13.59 -3.63 3.10
CA GLU A 262 -13.33 -2.68 4.20
C GLU A 262 -11.86 -2.66 4.68
N GLY A 263 -10.98 -3.43 4.03
CA GLY A 263 -9.62 -3.62 4.48
C GLY A 263 -9.47 -4.72 5.53
N ASP A 264 -8.22 -4.99 5.92
CA ASP A 264 -7.90 -5.91 7.00
C ASP A 264 -8.21 -5.26 8.36
N TRP A 265 -8.07 -6.04 9.44
CA TRP A 265 -8.35 -5.59 10.80
C TRP A 265 -7.59 -4.30 11.15
N ASP A 266 -6.29 -4.21 10.84
CA ASP A 266 -5.47 -3.00 11.06
C ASP A 266 -6.06 -1.77 10.37
N ALA A 267 -6.50 -1.91 9.12
CA ALA A 267 -7.07 -0.78 8.39
C ALA A 267 -8.38 -0.31 9.01
N GLN A 268 -9.22 -1.23 9.43
CA GLN A 268 -10.48 -0.90 10.09
C GLN A 268 -10.24 -0.27 11.47
N ALA A 269 -9.43 -0.92 12.31
CA ALA A 269 -9.16 -0.52 13.68
C ALA A 269 -8.38 0.80 13.74
N MET A 270 -7.35 0.96 12.90
CA MET A 270 -6.44 2.10 12.99
C MET A 270 -6.79 3.19 11.99
N TYR A 271 -6.73 2.90 10.69
CA TYR A 271 -6.73 3.96 9.67
C TYR A 271 -8.13 4.50 9.37
N HIS A 272 -9.10 3.62 9.13
CA HIS A 272 -10.48 3.98 8.80
C HIS A 272 -11.23 4.55 10.01
N THR A 273 -10.99 4.01 11.20
CA THR A 273 -11.57 4.56 12.43
C THR A 273 -11.10 5.99 12.67
N ARG A 274 -9.80 6.26 12.49
CA ARG A 274 -9.29 7.64 12.57
C ARG A 274 -9.81 8.53 11.46
N ALA A 275 -9.86 8.04 10.22
CA ALA A 275 -10.46 8.80 9.13
C ALA A 275 -11.92 9.18 9.44
N ARG A 276 -12.68 8.30 10.10
CA ARG A 276 -14.06 8.60 10.56
C ARG A 276 -14.07 9.69 11.61
N PHE A 277 -13.20 9.59 12.63
CA PHE A 277 -13.06 10.64 13.65
C PHE A 277 -12.62 11.98 13.08
N ILE A 278 -11.82 11.99 12.00
CA ILE A 278 -11.38 13.21 11.33
C ILE A 278 -12.53 13.87 10.56
N ILE A 279 -13.41 13.10 9.91
CA ILE A 279 -14.56 13.68 9.18
C ILE A 279 -15.75 14.04 10.08
N THR A 280 -15.83 13.48 11.29
CA THR A 280 -16.80 13.89 12.30
C THR A 280 -16.18 14.96 13.20
N GLU A 281 -16.65 16.21 13.12
CA GLU A 281 -16.06 17.40 13.78
C GLU A 281 -15.82 17.26 15.30
N GLU A 282 -16.40 16.25 15.93
CA GLU A 282 -16.35 15.99 17.35
C GLU A 282 -15.06 15.33 17.90
N ALA A 283 -14.06 14.97 17.08
CA ALA A 283 -13.10 13.95 17.54
C ALA A 283 -11.65 14.00 17.01
N PHE A 284 -11.13 15.12 16.49
CA PHE A 284 -9.70 15.15 16.07
C PHE A 284 -8.76 14.74 17.21
N ALA A 285 -8.93 15.32 18.41
CA ALA A 285 -8.17 14.93 19.59
C ALA A 285 -8.43 13.46 20.00
N ARG A 286 -9.69 12.99 19.86
CA ARG A 286 -10.07 11.60 20.19
C ARG A 286 -9.49 10.58 19.20
N ALA A 287 -9.21 10.98 17.96
CA ALA A 287 -8.59 10.11 16.95
C ALA A 287 -7.17 9.66 17.35
N PHE A 288 -6.52 10.40 18.25
CA PHE A 288 -5.14 10.17 18.67
C PHE A 288 -4.98 10.14 20.20
N ALA A 289 -6.08 10.22 20.95
CA ALA A 289 -6.06 10.12 22.39
C ALA A 289 -5.70 8.69 22.83
N ASP A 290 -4.98 8.59 23.95
CA ASP A 290 -4.82 7.32 24.65
C ASP A 290 -6.16 6.95 25.29
N ILE A 291 -6.93 6.10 24.61
CA ILE A 291 -8.17 5.56 25.14
C ILE A 291 -7.82 4.28 25.89
N GLU A 292 -8.11 4.25 27.19
CA GLU A 292 -7.86 3.09 28.04
C GLU A 292 -8.50 1.83 27.45
N GLY A 293 -7.71 0.76 27.33
CA GLY A 293 -8.14 -0.49 26.69
C GLY A 293 -8.10 -0.49 25.16
N ALA A 294 -7.70 0.62 24.52
CA ALA A 294 -7.64 0.75 23.06
C ALA A 294 -6.22 1.02 22.53
N ARG A 295 -5.17 0.65 23.29
CA ARG A 295 -3.77 0.78 22.86
C ARG A 295 -3.46 0.02 21.57
N GLU A 296 -4.21 -1.05 21.31
CA GLU A 296 -4.15 -1.82 20.06
C GLU A 296 -4.57 -0.99 18.83
N LEU A 297 -5.21 0.17 19.02
CA LEU A 297 -5.49 1.12 17.95
C LEU A 297 -4.25 1.92 17.53
N HIS A 298 -3.12 1.75 18.22
CA HIS A 298 -1.82 2.40 17.95
C HIS A 298 -1.90 3.92 17.73
N PRO A 299 -2.54 4.70 18.63
CA PRO A 299 -2.79 6.14 18.44
C PRO A 299 -1.54 6.97 18.11
N ASP A 300 -0.35 6.45 18.41
CA ASP A 300 0.96 7.01 18.07
C ASP A 300 1.36 6.89 16.59
N TYR A 301 0.61 6.16 15.78
CA TYR A 301 0.92 6.00 14.35
C TYR A 301 0.67 7.30 13.58
N PRO A 302 1.63 7.73 12.72
CA PRO A 302 1.51 8.95 11.94
C PRO A 302 0.26 9.02 11.03
N PRO A 303 -0.28 10.22 10.77
CA PRO A 303 -1.66 10.36 10.30
C PRO A 303 -1.86 10.46 8.77
N LEU A 304 -0.83 10.27 7.94
CA LEU A 304 -0.93 10.49 6.49
C LEU A 304 -2.04 9.66 5.82
N ILE A 305 -2.14 8.36 6.13
CA ILE A 305 -3.17 7.49 5.55
C ILE A 305 -4.57 7.87 6.03
N PRO A 306 -4.84 8.03 7.36
CA PRO A 306 -6.12 8.54 7.85
C PRO A 306 -6.56 9.85 7.18
N PHE A 307 -5.65 10.83 7.04
CA PHE A 307 -5.97 12.11 6.40
C PHE A 307 -6.24 11.97 4.90
N ALA A 308 -5.49 11.14 4.18
CA ALA A 308 -5.74 10.88 2.76
C ALA A 308 -7.14 10.27 2.55
N VAL A 309 -7.51 9.30 3.40
CA VAL A 309 -8.82 8.64 3.35
C VAL A 309 -9.95 9.60 3.74
N ALA A 310 -9.77 10.39 4.81
CA ALA A 310 -10.74 11.39 5.24
C ALA A 310 -11.00 12.45 4.16
N GLY A 311 -9.93 13.02 3.58
CA GLY A 311 -10.04 13.98 2.48
C GLY A 311 -10.74 13.40 1.26
N GLY A 312 -10.44 12.14 0.92
CA GLY A 312 -11.11 11.45 -0.18
C GLY A 312 -12.59 11.18 0.10
N TRP A 313 -12.97 10.83 1.33
CA TRP A 313 -14.38 10.67 1.73
C TRP A 313 -15.15 11.98 1.68
N ARG A 314 -14.53 13.11 2.06
CA ARG A 314 -15.14 14.45 1.91
C ARG A 314 -15.44 14.76 0.45
N LEU A 315 -14.47 14.55 -0.44
CA LEU A 315 -14.63 14.79 -1.87
C LEU A 315 -15.63 13.80 -2.51
N ALA A 316 -15.69 12.56 -2.04
CA ALA A 316 -16.67 11.57 -2.49
C ALA A 316 -18.09 11.84 -1.95
N GLY A 317 -18.23 12.70 -0.94
CA GLY A 317 -19.49 13.00 -0.26
C GLY A 317 -19.98 11.85 0.65
N GLY A 318 -19.08 10.98 1.10
CA GLY A 318 -19.43 9.87 1.99
C GLY A 318 -18.31 8.85 2.23
N VAL A 319 -18.49 8.04 3.28
CA VAL A 319 -17.59 6.93 3.62
C VAL A 319 -17.72 5.82 2.59
N THR A 320 -16.62 5.43 1.97
CA THR A 320 -16.57 4.38 0.96
C THR A 320 -15.21 3.69 0.94
N PRO A 321 -15.16 2.35 0.82
CA PRO A 321 -13.89 1.62 0.70
C PRO A 321 -13.11 1.97 -0.57
N LEU A 322 -13.80 2.45 -1.62
CA LEU A 322 -13.16 2.78 -2.90
C LEU A 322 -12.08 3.87 -2.76
N VAL A 323 -12.24 4.79 -1.81
CA VAL A 323 -11.25 5.85 -1.56
C VAL A 323 -9.96 5.28 -0.99
N ALA A 324 -10.04 4.39 0.00
CA ALA A 324 -8.87 3.76 0.61
C ALA A 324 -8.16 2.83 -0.38
N ILE A 325 -8.91 2.05 -1.17
CA ILE A 325 -8.36 1.26 -2.28
C ILE A 325 -7.65 2.19 -3.28
N TRP A 326 -8.27 3.30 -3.67
CA TRP A 326 -7.69 4.26 -4.61
C TRP A 326 -6.36 4.84 -4.09
N VAL A 327 -6.29 5.19 -2.79
CA VAL A 327 -5.04 5.63 -2.15
C VAL A 327 -3.91 4.60 -2.36
N GLN A 328 -4.18 3.33 -2.12
CA GLN A 328 -3.20 2.25 -2.29
C GLN A 328 -2.80 2.05 -3.76
N LEU A 329 -3.76 2.13 -4.69
CA LEU A 329 -3.49 2.02 -6.13
C LEU A 329 -2.60 3.17 -6.64
N CYS A 330 -2.79 4.40 -6.14
CA CYS A 330 -1.94 5.54 -6.47
C CYS A 330 -0.47 5.28 -6.10
N PHE A 331 -0.20 4.72 -4.91
CA PHE A 331 1.15 4.34 -4.51
C PHE A 331 1.72 3.22 -5.39
N LEU A 332 0.98 2.13 -5.59
CA LEU A 332 1.45 0.97 -6.37
C LEU A 332 1.75 1.34 -7.82
N PHE A 333 0.82 2.00 -8.52
CA PHE A 333 1.01 2.37 -9.92
C PHE A 333 1.97 3.56 -10.07
N GLY A 334 1.96 4.52 -9.15
CA GLY A 334 2.93 5.60 -9.10
C GLY A 334 4.36 5.07 -9.02
N MET A 335 4.61 4.14 -8.10
CA MET A 335 5.92 3.50 -7.94
C MET A 335 6.29 2.63 -9.15
N SER A 336 5.37 1.81 -9.64
CA SER A 336 5.64 0.89 -10.77
C SER A 336 5.95 1.67 -12.05
N GLY A 337 5.20 2.73 -12.34
CA GLY A 337 5.44 3.57 -13.51
C GLY A 337 6.73 4.40 -13.39
N LEU A 338 7.03 4.91 -12.19
CA LEU A 338 8.31 5.57 -11.89
C LEU A 338 9.49 4.60 -12.11
N PHE A 339 9.38 3.36 -11.61
CA PHE A 339 10.37 2.32 -11.82
C PHE A 339 10.57 2.00 -13.31
N VAL A 340 9.49 1.73 -14.06
CA VAL A 340 9.56 1.44 -15.50
C VAL A 340 10.32 2.54 -16.22
N ARG A 341 9.97 3.79 -15.91
CA ARG A 341 10.61 4.96 -16.52
C ARG A 341 12.11 5.00 -16.22
N ALA A 342 12.49 4.73 -14.98
CA ALA A 342 13.86 4.74 -14.51
C ALA A 342 14.70 3.57 -15.03
N ALA A 343 14.06 2.42 -15.24
CA ALA A 343 14.71 1.21 -15.72
C ALA A 343 14.81 1.15 -17.26
N ARG A 344 14.07 1.98 -18.01
CA ARG A 344 14.14 2.02 -19.49
C ARG A 344 15.56 2.14 -20.06
N PRO A 345 16.43 3.06 -19.56
CA PRO A 345 17.81 3.15 -20.04
C PRO A 345 18.65 1.90 -19.74
N LEU A 346 18.19 1.03 -18.83
CA LEU A 346 18.86 -0.21 -18.47
C LEU A 346 18.50 -1.38 -19.41
N GLY A 347 17.40 -1.24 -20.15
CA GLY A 347 16.91 -2.24 -21.12
C GLY A 347 15.40 -2.48 -20.97
N GLY A 348 14.73 -2.74 -22.10
CA GLY A 348 13.29 -3.01 -22.12
C GLY A 348 12.90 -4.22 -21.26
N LEU A 349 13.67 -5.31 -21.34
CA LEU A 349 13.42 -6.51 -20.54
C LEU A 349 13.60 -6.26 -19.04
N VAL A 350 14.65 -5.54 -18.62
CA VAL A 350 14.88 -5.20 -17.20
C VAL A 350 13.73 -4.35 -16.66
N SER A 351 13.29 -3.36 -17.45
CA SER A 351 12.15 -2.52 -17.11
C SER A 351 10.84 -3.31 -17.00
N ILE A 352 10.55 -4.23 -17.92
CA ILE A 352 9.33 -5.04 -17.89
C ILE A 352 9.40 -6.06 -16.76
N ALA A 353 10.53 -6.72 -16.57
CA ALA A 353 10.72 -7.70 -15.51
C ALA A 353 10.57 -7.07 -14.12
N GLY A 354 11.23 -5.94 -13.85
CA GLY A 354 11.06 -5.28 -12.55
C GLY A 354 9.65 -4.72 -12.34
N ALA A 355 8.98 -4.27 -13.41
CA ALA A 355 7.57 -3.88 -13.32
C ALA A 355 6.68 -5.07 -13.04
N ALA A 356 6.95 -6.23 -13.66
CA ALA A 356 6.26 -7.48 -13.38
C ALA A 356 6.49 -7.93 -11.94
N LEU A 357 7.70 -7.77 -11.39
CA LEU A 357 7.95 -8.06 -9.98
C LEU A 357 7.08 -7.19 -9.06
N LEU A 358 6.94 -5.89 -9.35
CA LEU A 358 6.08 -5.00 -8.56
C LEU A 358 4.58 -5.27 -8.78
N LEU A 359 4.15 -5.43 -10.03
CA LEU A 359 2.73 -5.51 -10.41
C LEU A 359 2.17 -6.92 -10.41
N ALA A 360 2.99 -7.97 -10.35
CA ALA A 360 2.54 -9.36 -10.26
C ALA A 360 2.83 -9.99 -8.89
N SER A 361 3.26 -9.19 -7.91
CA SER A 361 3.46 -9.65 -6.54
C SER A 361 2.11 -9.84 -5.84
N PRO A 362 1.71 -11.08 -5.50
CA PRO A 362 0.45 -11.33 -4.79
C PRO A 362 0.40 -10.60 -3.44
N ARG A 363 1.56 -10.42 -2.79
CA ARG A 363 1.65 -9.69 -1.54
C ARG A 363 1.25 -8.23 -1.66
N LEU A 364 1.62 -7.59 -2.77
CA LEU A 364 1.24 -6.20 -2.98
C LEU A 364 -0.26 -6.08 -3.28
N PHE A 365 -0.87 -7.10 -3.90
CA PHE A 365 -2.33 -7.16 -4.05
C PHE A 365 -3.04 -7.31 -2.72
N ASP A 366 -2.55 -8.22 -1.87
CA ASP A 366 -3.03 -8.37 -0.50
C ASP A 366 -2.93 -7.05 0.26
N ARG A 367 -1.84 -6.29 0.10
CA ARG A 367 -1.66 -5.02 0.81
C ARG A 367 -2.52 -3.88 0.26
N VAL A 368 -2.83 -3.88 -1.04
CA VAL A 368 -3.87 -2.99 -1.59
C VAL A 368 -5.24 -3.33 -0.98
N ALA A 369 -5.60 -4.61 -0.95
CA ALA A 369 -6.86 -5.06 -0.39
C ALA A 369 -6.96 -4.83 1.13
N ALA A 370 -5.86 -5.06 1.85
CA ALA A 370 -5.75 -4.85 3.30
C ALA A 370 -5.85 -3.38 3.68
N GLN A 371 -5.55 -2.45 2.76
CA GLN A 371 -5.66 -0.99 2.95
C GLN A 371 -4.74 -0.45 4.06
N GLU A 372 -3.62 -1.11 4.29
CA GLU A 372 -2.62 -0.74 5.30
C GLU A 372 -1.57 0.25 4.77
N CYS A 373 -0.83 0.90 5.67
CA CYS A 373 0.19 1.90 5.30
C CYS A 373 1.52 1.29 4.80
N ASP A 374 1.75 -0.02 4.96
CA ASP A 374 3.02 -0.66 4.63
C ASP A 374 3.39 -0.56 3.14
N LEU A 375 2.38 -0.67 2.25
CA LEU A 375 2.56 -0.47 0.81
C LEU A 375 2.94 0.97 0.48
N ALA A 376 2.22 1.95 1.05
CA ALA A 376 2.49 3.36 0.85
C ALA A 376 3.92 3.73 1.26
N LEU A 377 4.36 3.28 2.45
CA LEU A 377 5.72 3.48 2.93
C LEU A 377 6.73 2.84 1.98
N GLY A 378 6.52 1.59 1.56
CA GLY A 378 7.42 0.92 0.64
C GLY A 378 7.54 1.60 -0.72
N CYS A 379 6.44 2.14 -1.25
CA CYS A 379 6.44 2.92 -2.49
C CYS A 379 7.20 4.25 -2.34
N LEU A 380 7.06 4.96 -1.21
CA LEU A 380 7.81 6.19 -0.92
C LEU A 380 9.32 5.93 -0.82
N VAL A 381 9.71 4.86 -0.12
CA VAL A 381 11.12 4.45 0.01
C VAL A 381 11.68 4.00 -1.35
N GLY A 382 10.92 3.21 -2.10
CA GLY A 382 11.29 2.79 -3.46
C GLY A 382 11.48 3.98 -4.41
N ALA A 383 10.60 4.98 -4.34
CA ALA A 383 10.73 6.19 -5.15
C ALA A 383 12.00 6.98 -4.78
N GLY A 384 12.31 7.10 -3.48
CA GLY A 384 13.57 7.67 -3.02
C GLY A 384 14.78 6.94 -3.58
N VAL A 385 14.78 5.61 -3.56
CA VAL A 385 15.85 4.79 -4.14
C VAL A 385 15.97 4.97 -5.66
N VAL A 386 14.86 5.07 -6.40
CA VAL A 386 14.90 5.40 -7.83
C VAL A 386 15.64 6.72 -8.06
N LEU A 387 15.27 7.78 -7.35
CA LEU A 387 15.90 9.10 -7.50
C LEU A 387 17.39 9.08 -7.12
N LEU A 388 17.77 8.26 -6.12
CA LEU A 388 19.17 8.09 -5.72
C LEU A 388 20.00 7.34 -6.77
N LEU A 389 19.45 6.30 -7.41
CA LEU A 389 20.17 5.42 -8.34
C LEU A 389 20.15 5.93 -9.79
N GLU A 390 19.11 6.64 -10.23
CA GLU A 390 19.07 7.26 -11.55
C GLU A 390 20.14 8.35 -11.73
N HIS A 391 20.53 8.99 -10.63
CA HIS A 391 21.37 10.17 -10.69
C HIS A 391 22.85 9.80 -10.94
N ARG A 392 23.26 9.83 -12.22
CA ARG A 392 24.62 9.47 -12.68
C ARG A 392 25.67 10.59 -12.57
N GLY A 393 25.29 11.78 -12.10
CA GLY A 393 26.16 12.97 -11.99
C GLY A 393 26.08 13.66 -10.62
N ALA A 394 26.36 14.96 -10.55
CA ALA A 394 26.19 15.73 -9.31
C ALA A 394 24.70 15.95 -9.02
N ARG A 395 24.17 15.34 -7.95
CA ARG A 395 22.80 15.52 -7.45
C ARG A 395 22.44 17.00 -7.36
N THR A 396 21.35 17.39 -8.02
CA THR A 396 20.89 18.79 -8.00
C THR A 396 20.20 19.11 -6.67
N ALA A 397 20.19 20.38 -6.29
CA ALA A 397 19.43 20.86 -5.12
C ALA A 397 17.95 20.46 -5.23
N ARG A 398 17.36 20.55 -6.43
CA ARG A 398 15.96 20.16 -6.68
C ARG A 398 15.72 18.66 -6.43
N THR A 399 16.59 17.78 -6.92
CA THR A 399 16.48 16.33 -6.65
C THR A 399 16.56 16.06 -5.15
N SER A 400 17.44 16.77 -4.43
CA SER A 400 17.52 16.69 -2.97
C SER A 400 16.26 17.18 -2.27
N ALA A 401 15.64 18.27 -2.73
CA ALA A 401 14.36 18.73 -2.19
C ALA A 401 13.25 17.69 -2.36
N VAL A 402 13.14 17.07 -3.53
CA VAL A 402 12.16 16.00 -3.76
C VAL A 402 12.43 14.78 -2.85
N LEU A 403 13.69 14.40 -2.66
CA LEU A 403 14.06 13.35 -1.69
C LEU A 403 13.66 13.72 -0.25
N GLY A 404 13.85 14.98 0.14
CA GLY A 404 13.40 15.51 1.42
C GLY A 404 11.89 15.38 1.58
N VAL A 405 11.11 15.78 0.57
CA VAL A 405 9.64 15.68 0.61
C VAL A 405 9.18 14.22 0.72
N LEU A 406 9.76 13.30 -0.07
CA LEU A 406 9.44 11.87 0.02
C LEU A 406 9.77 11.31 1.41
N ALA A 407 10.89 11.72 2.01
CA ALA A 407 11.24 11.36 3.38
C ALA A 407 10.26 11.94 4.40
N GLY A 408 9.83 13.19 4.24
CA GLY A 408 8.81 13.83 5.07
C GLY A 408 7.46 13.11 5.01
N TRP A 409 7.02 12.67 3.82
CA TRP A 409 5.81 11.86 3.69
C TRP A 409 5.98 10.46 4.29
N ALA A 410 7.16 9.85 4.15
CA ALA A 410 7.44 8.57 4.78
C ALA A 410 7.30 8.68 6.31
N LEU A 411 7.89 9.72 6.93
CA LEU A 411 7.77 10.01 8.36
C LEU A 411 6.30 10.14 8.82
N LEU A 412 5.43 10.66 7.97
CA LEU A 412 4.00 10.80 8.26
C LEU A 412 3.18 9.53 7.98
N THR A 413 3.80 8.45 7.47
CA THR A 413 3.09 7.22 7.08
C THR A 413 3.10 6.14 8.16
N LYS A 414 4.25 5.89 8.80
CA LYS A 414 4.44 4.84 9.81
C LYS A 414 5.63 5.14 10.72
N ASN A 415 5.66 4.58 11.93
CA ASN A 415 6.74 4.81 12.90
C ASN A 415 8.11 4.31 12.39
N GLU A 416 8.14 3.16 11.70
CA GLU A 416 9.34 2.54 11.14
C GLU A 416 10.05 3.44 10.12
N ALA A 417 9.33 4.40 9.54
CA ALA A 417 9.91 5.38 8.62
C ALA A 417 10.95 6.26 9.29
N SER A 418 10.88 6.48 10.61
CA SER A 418 11.87 7.25 11.36
C SER A 418 13.28 6.68 11.22
N LEU A 419 13.42 5.36 11.41
CA LEU A 419 14.67 4.64 11.20
C LEU A 419 15.13 4.74 9.74
N ILE A 420 14.22 4.53 8.78
CA ILE A 420 14.53 4.57 7.35
C ILE A 420 15.07 5.95 6.95
N VAL A 421 14.39 7.01 7.36
CA VAL A 421 14.75 8.40 7.04
C VAL A 421 16.04 8.81 7.75
N LEU A 422 16.25 8.38 8.98
CA LEU A 422 17.51 8.62 9.71
C LEU A 422 18.70 8.00 8.97
N VAL A 423 18.61 6.71 8.63
CA VAL A 423 19.67 5.99 7.90
C VAL A 423 19.90 6.61 6.52
N ALA A 424 18.83 6.91 5.78
CA ALA A 424 18.93 7.54 4.46
C ALA A 424 19.58 8.93 4.53
N SER A 425 19.24 9.73 5.55
CA SER A 425 19.80 11.07 5.75
C SER A 425 21.29 11.01 6.13
N ALA A 426 21.67 10.08 7.00
CA ALA A 426 23.07 9.86 7.38
C ALA A 426 23.91 9.45 6.16
N LEU A 427 23.41 8.51 5.34
CA LEU A 427 24.11 8.06 4.15
C LEU A 427 24.13 9.12 3.04
N LEU A 428 23.08 9.93 2.93
CA LEU A 428 23.07 11.10 2.07
C LEU A 428 24.19 12.09 2.47
N LEU A 429 24.28 12.43 3.76
CA LEU A 429 25.34 13.28 4.28
C LEU A 429 26.73 12.70 3.99
N LEU A 430 26.95 11.42 4.31
CA LEU A 430 28.21 10.72 4.04
C LEU A 430 28.54 10.71 2.54
N SER A 431 27.55 10.53 1.66
CA SER A 431 27.75 10.60 0.21
C SER A 431 28.24 11.98 -0.22
N LEU A 432 27.63 13.05 0.28
CA LEU A 432 27.99 14.42 -0.06
C LEU A 432 29.37 14.82 0.47
N LEU A 433 29.74 14.33 1.66
CA LEU A 433 31.07 14.54 2.23
C LEU A 433 32.17 13.82 1.43
N ARG A 434 31.86 12.65 0.85
CA ARG A 434 32.80 11.88 0.01
C ARG A 434 32.93 12.42 -1.42
N GLU A 435 31.97 13.22 -1.89
CA GLU A 435 32.01 13.84 -3.22
C GLU A 435 33.05 14.97 -3.30
N ARG A 436 34.32 14.61 -3.57
CA ARG A 436 35.45 15.55 -3.70
C ARG A 436 35.29 16.60 -4.80
N GLN A 437 34.48 16.34 -5.82
CA GLN A 437 34.28 17.25 -6.95
C GLN A 437 33.34 18.43 -6.65
N ARG A 438 32.62 18.41 -5.52
CA ARG A 438 31.75 19.52 -5.15
C ARG A 438 32.45 20.56 -4.31
N THR A 439 32.13 21.81 -4.59
CA THR A 439 32.47 22.92 -3.69
C THR A 439 31.64 22.81 -2.40
N PRO A 440 32.13 23.33 -1.27
CA PRO A 440 31.37 23.39 -0.03
C PRO A 440 29.99 24.06 -0.19
N ALA A 441 29.90 25.12 -0.99
CA ALA A 441 28.65 25.81 -1.28
C ALA A 441 27.64 24.90 -2.01
N GLN A 442 28.08 24.09 -2.96
CA GLN A 442 27.21 23.11 -3.64
C GLN A 442 26.74 22.02 -2.68
N ARG A 443 27.60 21.54 -1.76
CA ARG A 443 27.22 20.56 -0.74
C ARG A 443 26.17 21.16 0.20
N LEU A 444 26.42 22.35 0.72
CA LEU A 444 25.48 23.05 1.60
C LEU A 444 24.14 23.26 0.90
N ARG A 445 24.11 23.79 -0.33
CA ARG A 445 22.87 23.97 -1.10
C ARG A 445 22.10 22.65 -1.30
N THR A 446 22.81 21.53 -1.44
CA THR A 446 22.20 20.21 -1.61
C THR A 446 21.61 19.69 -0.29
N LEU A 447 22.28 19.96 0.84
CA LEU A 447 21.82 19.63 2.18
C LEU A 447 20.64 20.50 2.60
N THR A 448 20.72 21.82 2.40
CA THR A 448 19.63 22.75 2.71
C THR A 448 18.40 22.39 1.89
N ALA A 449 18.54 22.14 0.58
CA ALA A 449 17.39 21.75 -0.22
C ALA A 449 16.74 20.44 0.26
N PHE A 450 17.52 19.44 0.68
CA PHE A 450 16.98 18.23 1.30
C PHE A 450 16.25 18.54 2.62
N ALA A 451 16.88 19.34 3.49
CA ALA A 451 16.28 19.76 4.76
C ALA A 451 14.97 20.55 4.54
N ASP A 452 14.95 21.48 3.58
CA ASP A 452 13.78 22.26 3.20
C ASP A 452 12.63 21.35 2.72
N GLY A 453 12.96 20.31 1.95
CA GLY A 453 11.98 19.30 1.53
C GLY A 453 11.47 18.44 2.69
N LEU A 454 12.33 18.07 3.63
CA LEU A 454 12.00 17.24 4.79
C LEU A 454 11.20 18.00 5.85
N ALA A 455 11.48 19.30 6.02
CA ALA A 455 11.00 20.11 7.14
C ALA A 455 9.48 20.07 7.32
N PRO A 456 8.62 20.21 6.28
CA PRO A 456 7.17 20.16 6.49
C PRO A 456 6.70 18.84 7.10
N GLY A 457 7.19 17.71 6.61
CA GLY A 457 6.82 16.40 7.13
C GLY A 457 7.35 16.16 8.55
N LEU A 458 8.59 16.59 8.82
CA LEU A 458 9.19 16.48 10.14
C LEU A 458 8.48 17.37 11.18
N LEU A 459 8.16 18.62 10.84
CA LEU A 459 7.45 19.54 11.72
C LEU A 459 6.06 19.01 12.06
N LEU A 460 5.32 18.51 11.07
CA LEU A 460 4.03 17.86 11.28
C LEU A 460 4.15 16.62 12.16
N LEU A 461 5.19 15.80 11.96
CA LEU A 461 5.43 14.63 12.82
C LEU A 461 5.72 15.06 14.26
N VAL A 462 6.55 16.08 14.47
CA VAL A 462 6.87 16.59 15.82
C VAL A 462 5.61 17.12 16.49
N ALA A 463 4.82 17.95 15.79
CA ALA A 463 3.55 18.46 16.31
C ALA A 463 2.58 17.32 16.66
N PHE A 464 2.45 16.33 15.78
CA PHE A 464 1.64 15.14 16.00
C PHE A 464 2.09 14.35 17.24
N LYS A 465 3.40 14.14 17.41
CA LYS A 465 3.96 13.41 18.55
C LYS A 465 3.81 14.13 19.89
N GLN A 466 3.47 15.43 19.91
CA GLN A 466 3.07 16.12 21.14
C GLN A 466 1.64 15.76 21.58
N LEU A 467 0.81 15.28 20.65
CA LEU A 467 -0.60 14.94 20.91
C LEU A 467 -0.80 13.45 21.15
N ALA A 468 0.01 12.62 20.51
CA ALA A 468 -0.12 11.17 20.57
C ALA A 468 0.65 10.59 21.77
N PRO A 469 0.18 9.47 22.37
CA PRO A 469 0.94 8.80 23.40
C PRO A 469 2.27 8.28 22.83
N PRO A 470 3.26 8.04 23.71
CA PRO A 470 4.54 7.57 23.24
C PRO A 470 4.48 6.10 22.79
N ASN A 471 5.43 5.73 21.92
CA ASN A 471 5.43 4.43 21.26
C ASN A 471 5.69 3.28 22.25
N ASP A 472 4.88 2.23 22.19
CA ASP A 472 4.92 1.07 23.07
C ASP A 472 6.24 0.28 22.96
N LEU A 473 6.78 0.12 21.74
CA LEU A 473 8.04 -0.58 21.50
C LEU A 473 9.25 0.18 22.04
N VAL A 474 9.19 1.52 22.06
CA VAL A 474 10.25 2.36 22.65
C VAL A 474 10.16 2.33 24.18
N HIS A 475 8.96 2.41 24.75
CA HIS A 475 8.77 2.37 26.20
C HIS A 475 9.03 1.02 26.83
N GLY A 476 8.65 -0.06 26.14
CA GLY A 476 8.89 -1.43 26.60
C GLY A 476 10.20 -2.02 26.09
N PHE A 477 11.11 -1.20 25.55
CA PHE A 477 12.41 -1.66 25.10
C PHE A 477 13.20 -2.29 26.26
N ASP A 478 13.56 -3.56 26.13
CA ASP A 478 14.38 -4.27 27.11
C ASP A 478 15.53 -5.01 26.41
N ALA A 479 16.76 -4.50 26.60
CA ALA A 479 17.96 -5.13 26.06
C ALA A 479 18.30 -6.46 26.75
N GLY A 480 17.82 -6.69 27.98
CA GLY A 480 18.02 -7.94 28.73
C GLY A 480 17.25 -9.12 28.13
N LEU A 481 16.23 -8.84 27.32
CA LEU A 481 15.50 -9.85 26.56
C LEU A 481 16.31 -10.43 25.39
N ALA A 482 17.37 -9.75 24.95
CA ALA A 482 18.17 -10.18 23.82
C ALA A 482 18.94 -11.48 24.15
N SER A 483 18.66 -12.55 23.41
CA SER A 483 19.37 -13.83 23.55
C SER A 483 19.72 -14.44 22.19
N LEU A 484 20.74 -15.30 22.16
CA LEU A 484 21.11 -16.04 20.95
C LEU A 484 19.97 -16.93 20.46
N GLU A 485 19.19 -17.51 21.39
CA GLU A 485 18.02 -18.33 21.07
C GLU A 485 16.92 -17.50 20.38
N ARG A 486 16.61 -16.30 20.90
CA ARG A 486 15.67 -15.38 20.23
C ARG A 486 16.19 -14.96 18.87
N ALA A 487 17.48 -14.62 18.75
CA ALA A 487 18.09 -14.27 17.47
C ALA A 487 17.98 -15.42 16.45
N ALA A 488 18.22 -16.67 16.88
CA ALA A 488 18.06 -17.85 16.04
C ALA A 488 16.59 -18.06 15.63
N THR A 489 15.64 -17.85 16.54
CA THR A 489 14.21 -17.92 16.25
C THR A 489 13.80 -16.87 15.21
N ILE A 490 14.21 -15.61 15.40
CA ILE A 490 13.94 -14.51 14.47
C ILE A 490 14.55 -14.83 13.10
N ALA A 491 15.81 -15.24 13.05
CA ALA A 491 16.49 -15.61 11.81
C ALA A 491 15.79 -16.78 11.09
N THR A 492 15.32 -17.78 11.86
CA THR A 492 14.58 -18.93 11.34
C THR A 492 13.24 -18.48 10.75
N GLU A 493 12.51 -17.60 11.42
CA GLU A 493 11.23 -17.08 10.89
C GLU A 493 11.42 -16.23 9.64
N PHE A 494 12.45 -15.36 9.60
CA PHE A 494 12.79 -14.64 8.37
C PHE A 494 13.21 -15.58 7.23
N ALA A 495 13.98 -16.64 7.52
CA ALA A 495 14.33 -17.66 6.53
C ALA A 495 13.10 -18.48 6.08
N ARG A 496 12.17 -18.76 7.00
CA ARG A 496 10.90 -19.45 6.72
C ARG A 496 10.01 -18.61 5.81
N LEU A 497 9.81 -17.34 6.14
CA LEU A 497 9.14 -16.36 5.27
C LEU A 497 9.84 -16.27 3.91
N ALA A 498 11.16 -16.48 3.89
CA ALA A 498 11.91 -16.48 2.65
C ALA A 498 11.72 -17.72 1.76
N TRP A 499 11.38 -18.86 2.35
CA TRP A 499 11.42 -20.17 1.68
C TRP A 499 10.05 -20.83 1.48
N GLN A 500 9.00 -20.43 2.20
CA GLN A 500 7.71 -21.13 2.14
C GLN A 500 6.92 -20.87 0.84
N PRO A 501 6.68 -21.89 -0.01
CA PRO A 501 5.94 -21.73 -1.27
C PRO A 501 4.42 -21.65 -1.05
N LYS A 502 3.87 -22.27 0.00
CA LYS A 502 2.41 -22.22 0.26
C LYS A 502 1.94 -20.81 0.62
N GLU A 503 2.83 -20.03 1.21
CA GLU A 503 2.72 -18.57 1.24
C GLU A 503 3.37 -17.96 0.01
N PHE A 504 3.03 -18.39 -1.22
CA PHE A 504 3.47 -17.78 -2.52
C PHE A 504 3.11 -16.26 -2.62
N LYS A 505 2.59 -15.69 -1.53
CA LYS A 505 2.70 -14.33 -1.02
C LYS A 505 4.12 -13.85 -0.68
N SER A 506 5.18 -14.66 -0.71
CA SER A 506 6.55 -14.22 -0.43
C SER A 506 7.36 -14.04 -1.70
N VAL A 507 7.24 -12.84 -2.25
CA VAL A 507 8.30 -11.90 -2.66
C VAL A 507 9.79 -12.27 -2.38
N PHE A 508 10.10 -13.23 -1.49
CA PHE A 508 11.44 -13.43 -0.95
C PHE A 508 12.41 -14.28 -1.77
N ALA A 509 11.95 -15.21 -2.63
CA ALA A 509 12.87 -15.81 -3.62
C ALA A 509 13.48 -14.69 -4.52
N VAL A 510 12.73 -13.58 -4.67
CA VAL A 510 13.15 -12.33 -5.32
C VAL A 510 13.82 -11.34 -4.34
N LEU A 511 13.80 -11.54 -3.02
CA LEU A 511 14.62 -10.80 -2.02
C LEU A 511 15.97 -11.49 -1.72
N ALA A 512 16.07 -12.81 -1.92
CA ALA A 512 17.34 -13.54 -1.86
C ALA A 512 18.32 -13.01 -2.92
N LEU A 513 17.85 -12.75 -4.15
CA LEU A 513 18.69 -12.17 -5.21
C LEU A 513 19.25 -10.80 -4.82
N PRO A 514 18.46 -9.87 -4.27
CA PRO A 514 18.95 -8.59 -3.79
C PRO A 514 19.73 -8.64 -2.50
N ALA A 515 19.44 -9.53 -1.54
CA ALA A 515 20.30 -9.75 -0.37
C ALA A 515 21.68 -10.29 -0.81
N ILE A 516 21.69 -11.16 -1.83
CA ILE A 516 22.90 -11.61 -2.53
C ILE A 516 23.53 -10.46 -3.33
N CYS A 517 22.75 -9.60 -4.00
CA CYS A 517 23.28 -8.40 -4.67
C CYS A 517 23.84 -7.38 -3.66
N LEU A 518 23.22 -7.23 -2.49
CA LEU A 518 23.61 -6.39 -1.36
C LEU A 518 24.94 -6.89 -0.79
N ALA A 519 25.05 -8.20 -0.56
CA ALA A 519 26.27 -8.86 -0.13
C ALA A 519 27.38 -8.75 -1.18
N ILE A 520 27.10 -9.01 -2.45
CA ILE A 520 28.09 -8.94 -3.54
C ILE A 520 28.52 -7.50 -3.82
N VAL A 521 27.59 -6.54 -3.85
CA VAL A 521 27.90 -5.12 -4.12
C VAL A 521 28.57 -4.47 -2.90
N GLY A 522 28.12 -4.77 -1.69
CA GLY A 522 28.74 -4.31 -0.44
C GLY A 522 30.14 -4.88 -0.26
N LEU A 523 30.33 -6.19 -0.40
CA LEU A 523 31.64 -6.85 -0.36
C LEU A 523 32.56 -6.29 -1.46
N ARG A 524 32.03 -6.11 -2.68
CA ARG A 524 32.84 -5.54 -3.77
C ARG A 524 33.24 -4.08 -3.51
N PHE A 525 32.36 -3.29 -2.91
CA PHE A 525 32.65 -1.90 -2.55
C PHE A 525 33.71 -1.80 -1.47
N LEU A 526 33.62 -2.65 -0.44
CA LEU A 526 34.57 -2.73 0.67
C LEU A 526 35.94 -3.26 0.22
N VAL A 527 35.96 -4.26 -0.67
CA VAL A 527 37.20 -4.97 -1.07
C VAL A 527 37.92 -4.29 -2.23
N PHE A 528 37.21 -3.76 -3.22
CA PHE A 528 37.84 -3.35 -4.50
C PHE A 528 37.83 -1.84 -4.77
N GLY A 529 37.45 -1.00 -3.80
CA GLY A 529 37.51 0.47 -3.95
C GLY A 529 36.77 0.96 -5.20
N GLY A 530 35.50 0.55 -5.34
CA GLY A 530 34.76 0.61 -6.60
C GLY A 530 34.82 1.95 -7.34
N GLU A 531 34.91 1.88 -8.67
CA GLU A 531 34.79 3.03 -9.58
C GLU A 531 33.65 3.95 -9.14
N ARG A 532 33.92 5.28 -9.09
CA ARG A 532 32.99 6.32 -8.59
C ARG A 532 31.55 6.20 -9.16
N ARG A 533 31.42 5.60 -10.35
CA ARG A 533 30.16 5.37 -11.07
C ARG A 533 29.18 4.43 -10.36
N HIS A 534 29.61 3.60 -9.40
CA HIS A 534 28.75 2.62 -8.72
C HIS A 534 28.51 2.89 -7.22
N GLN A 535 28.98 4.04 -6.71
CA GLN A 535 28.81 4.43 -5.31
C GLN A 535 27.36 4.47 -4.79
N PRO A 536 26.34 4.96 -5.54
CA PRO A 536 25.00 5.09 -4.98
C PRO A 536 24.32 3.74 -4.72
N ALA A 537 24.57 2.72 -5.54
CA ALA A 537 24.01 1.38 -5.32
C ALA A 537 24.55 0.71 -4.06
N GLY A 538 25.85 0.84 -3.80
CA GLY A 538 26.47 0.33 -2.56
C GLY A 538 25.96 1.03 -1.31
N LEU A 539 25.77 2.35 -1.37
CA LEU A 539 25.20 3.11 -0.24
C LEU A 539 23.73 2.75 0.02
N VAL A 540 22.91 2.64 -1.02
CA VAL A 540 21.52 2.18 -0.89
C VAL A 540 21.46 0.77 -0.31
N ALA A 541 22.35 -0.12 -0.77
CA ALA A 541 22.49 -1.46 -0.22
C ALA A 541 22.78 -1.39 1.30
N ILE A 542 23.81 -0.66 1.70
CA ILE A 542 24.13 -0.47 3.13
C ILE A 542 22.92 0.10 3.90
N ALA A 543 22.20 1.07 3.31
CA ALA A 543 21.00 1.64 3.92
C ALA A 543 19.94 0.58 4.24
N LEU A 544 19.58 -0.22 3.24
CA LEU A 544 18.56 -1.26 3.38
C LEU A 544 19.00 -2.34 4.38
N PHE A 545 20.29 -2.69 4.40
CA PHE A 545 20.83 -3.61 5.38
C PHE A 545 20.73 -3.07 6.81
N VAL A 546 21.14 -1.81 7.05
CA VAL A 546 21.07 -1.18 8.37
C VAL A 546 19.62 -1.05 8.84
N VAL A 547 18.69 -0.70 7.96
CA VAL A 547 17.26 -0.67 8.29
C VAL A 547 16.75 -2.06 8.67
N PHE A 548 17.08 -3.08 7.87
CA PHE A 548 16.71 -4.46 8.18
C PHE A 548 17.30 -4.94 9.53
N ALA A 549 18.56 -4.60 9.81
CA ALA A 549 19.18 -4.89 11.09
C ALA A 549 18.48 -4.17 12.26
N GLY A 550 18.02 -2.94 12.05
CA GLY A 550 17.20 -2.23 13.05
C GLY A 550 15.85 -2.90 13.29
N PHE A 551 15.17 -3.41 12.26
CA PHE A 551 13.96 -4.22 12.42
C PHE A 551 14.23 -5.52 13.19
N PHE A 552 15.34 -6.19 12.88
CA PHE A 552 15.77 -7.37 13.62
C PHE A 552 16.02 -7.05 15.10
N LEU A 553 16.67 -5.93 15.40
CA LEU A 553 16.91 -5.48 16.77
C LEU A 553 15.61 -5.23 17.53
N VAL A 554 14.60 -4.64 16.89
CA VAL A 554 13.27 -4.44 17.49
C VAL A 554 12.66 -5.78 17.95
N TYR A 555 12.75 -6.85 17.15
CA TYR A 555 12.27 -8.17 17.58
C TYR A 555 13.11 -8.79 18.70
N LEU A 556 14.40 -8.49 18.72
CA LEU A 556 15.30 -9.02 19.74
C LEU A 556 14.99 -8.42 21.12
N THR A 557 14.58 -7.16 21.16
CA THR A 557 14.32 -6.38 22.38
C THR A 557 12.84 -6.11 22.63
N THR A 558 11.93 -6.71 21.85
CA THR A 558 10.49 -6.46 21.98
C THR A 558 9.96 -7.06 23.29
N PRO A 559 9.12 -6.31 24.04
CA PRO A 559 8.46 -6.80 25.24
C PRO A 559 7.31 -7.77 24.92
N HIS A 560 6.85 -7.80 23.67
CA HIS A 560 5.74 -8.63 23.23
C HIS A 560 6.16 -10.09 23.06
N ASP A 561 5.17 -10.99 23.06
CA ASP A 561 5.39 -12.39 22.68
C ASP A 561 6.03 -12.44 21.28
N LEU A 562 7.21 -13.04 21.21
CA LEU A 562 8.03 -13.00 19.99
C LEU A 562 7.33 -13.69 18.82
N ALA A 563 6.67 -14.82 19.06
CA ALA A 563 6.01 -15.59 18.02
C ALA A 563 4.82 -14.82 17.44
N TRP A 564 3.97 -14.26 18.30
CA TRP A 564 2.89 -13.37 17.89
C TRP A 564 3.42 -12.17 17.10
N HIS A 565 4.44 -11.49 17.62
CA HIS A 565 4.97 -10.28 17.00
C HIS A 565 5.58 -10.58 15.62
N LEU A 566 6.34 -11.67 15.48
CA LEU A 566 6.86 -12.10 14.17
C LEU A 566 5.74 -12.46 13.20
N HIS A 567 4.72 -13.20 13.65
CA HIS A 567 3.62 -13.64 12.80
C HIS A 567 2.80 -12.47 12.23
N THR A 568 2.57 -11.42 13.04
CA THR A 568 1.73 -10.28 12.65
C THR A 568 2.50 -9.22 11.86
N SER A 569 3.77 -8.96 12.18
CA SER A 569 4.49 -7.79 11.63
C SER A 569 5.61 -8.12 10.63
N ALA A 570 6.24 -9.30 10.67
CA ALA A 570 7.44 -9.54 9.85
C ALA A 570 7.16 -9.46 8.34
N GLY A 571 6.05 -10.06 7.88
CA GLY A 571 5.65 -9.97 6.48
C GLY A 571 5.31 -8.54 6.02
N ARG A 572 4.91 -7.66 6.95
CA ARG A 572 4.58 -6.26 6.68
C ARG A 572 5.85 -5.41 6.56
N LEU A 573 6.80 -5.57 7.48
CA LEU A 573 8.11 -4.90 7.42
C LEU A 573 8.83 -5.20 6.09
N MET A 574 8.72 -6.43 5.59
CA MET A 574 9.34 -6.81 4.33
C MET A 574 8.65 -6.17 3.11
N THR A 575 7.34 -5.92 3.21
CA THR A 575 6.61 -5.16 2.18
C THR A 575 7.14 -3.73 2.09
N GLN A 576 7.51 -3.10 3.21
CA GLN A 576 8.07 -1.74 3.24
C GLN A 576 9.44 -1.64 2.53
N LEU A 577 10.23 -2.72 2.51
CA LEU A 577 11.54 -2.71 1.84
C LEU A 577 11.47 -3.20 0.38
N TYR A 578 10.40 -3.90 0.01
CA TYR A 578 10.34 -4.62 -1.25
C TYR A 578 10.53 -3.74 -2.51
N PRO A 579 9.82 -2.60 -2.67
CA PRO A 579 9.99 -1.80 -3.89
C PRO A 579 11.41 -1.26 -4.05
N ALA A 580 12.04 -0.81 -2.97
CA ALA A 580 13.43 -0.35 -2.96
C ALA A 580 14.41 -1.46 -3.35
N VAL A 581 14.16 -2.66 -2.87
CA VAL A 581 14.96 -3.84 -3.18
C VAL A 581 14.85 -4.25 -4.66
N VAL A 582 13.65 -4.24 -5.25
CA VAL A 582 13.45 -4.50 -6.69
C VAL A 582 14.18 -3.46 -7.54
N VAL A 583 14.09 -2.18 -7.16
CA VAL A 583 14.79 -1.08 -7.85
C VAL A 583 16.30 -1.33 -7.79
N LEU A 584 16.86 -1.58 -6.61
CA LEU A 584 18.28 -1.85 -6.44
C LEU A 584 18.74 -3.03 -7.32
N GLY A 585 18.00 -4.14 -7.31
CA GLY A 585 18.31 -5.34 -8.11
C GLY A 585 18.34 -5.08 -9.62
N ALA A 586 17.38 -4.30 -10.14
CA ALA A 586 17.34 -3.94 -11.56
C ALA A 586 18.55 -3.09 -11.97
N PHE A 587 18.91 -2.10 -11.14
CA PHE A 587 20.06 -1.22 -11.40
C PHE A 587 21.39 -1.96 -11.28
N THR A 588 21.54 -2.88 -10.33
CA THR A 588 22.76 -3.71 -10.20
C THR A 588 22.89 -4.70 -11.34
N ALA A 589 21.82 -5.41 -11.72
CA ALA A 589 21.83 -6.36 -12.85
C ALA A 589 22.26 -5.68 -14.16
N SER A 590 21.76 -4.47 -14.43
CA SER A 590 22.14 -3.71 -15.62
C SER A 590 23.63 -3.35 -15.68
N ALA A 591 24.25 -3.10 -14.51
CA ALA A 591 25.67 -2.79 -14.41
C ALA A 591 26.54 -4.01 -14.76
N PHE A 592 26.08 -5.23 -14.45
CA PHE A 592 26.76 -6.46 -14.86
C PHE A 592 26.67 -6.67 -16.37
N GLN A 593 25.50 -6.49 -16.97
CA GLN A 593 25.30 -6.66 -18.41
C GLN A 593 26.22 -5.75 -19.24
N GLN A 594 26.39 -4.48 -18.83
CA GLN A 594 27.26 -3.53 -19.53
C GLN A 594 28.76 -3.89 -19.46
N ARG A 595 29.19 -4.64 -18.44
CA ARG A 595 30.59 -5.05 -18.25
C ARG A 595 30.96 -6.33 -19.00
N GLY A 596 29.99 -7.21 -19.25
CA GLY A 596 30.19 -8.42 -20.06
C GLY A 596 30.37 -8.14 -21.55
N LEU A 597 30.02 -6.94 -22.01
CA LEU A 597 30.18 -6.56 -23.42
C LEU A 597 31.66 -6.27 -23.77
N PRO A 598 32.16 -6.78 -24.91
CA PRO A 598 33.52 -6.48 -25.39
C PRO A 598 33.79 -4.97 -25.46
N PRO A 599 35.04 -4.51 -25.23
CA PRO A 599 35.39 -3.08 -25.28
C PRO A 599 35.01 -2.38 -26.58
N ALA A 600 35.05 -3.12 -27.71
CA ALA A 600 34.66 -2.62 -29.03
C ALA A 600 33.16 -2.23 -29.11
N VAL A 601 32.28 -3.03 -28.47
CA VAL A 601 30.83 -2.76 -28.41
C VAL A 601 30.51 -1.62 -27.42
N ARG A 602 31.35 -1.43 -26.39
CA ARG A 602 31.20 -0.32 -25.45
C ARG A 602 31.48 1.05 -26.07
N ARG A 603 32.41 1.15 -27.03
CA ARG A 603 32.77 2.42 -27.67
C ARG A 603 31.67 2.93 -28.62
N SER A 604 31.03 2.06 -29.40
CA SER A 604 29.96 2.45 -30.32
C SER A 604 28.70 2.99 -29.62
N HIS A 605 28.46 2.59 -28.36
CA HIS A 605 27.38 3.14 -27.54
C HIS A 605 27.67 4.52 -26.93
N CYS A 606 28.94 4.94 -26.87
CA CYS A 606 29.32 6.24 -26.31
C CYS A 606 29.51 7.32 -27.37
N THR A 607 29.73 6.97 -28.65
CA THR A 607 30.06 7.94 -29.71
C THR A 607 28.86 8.50 -30.48
N ASN A 608 27.67 7.90 -30.37
CA ASN A 608 26.48 8.35 -31.11
C ASN A 608 25.59 9.33 -30.33
N GLY A 609 26.17 10.12 -29.42
CA GLY A 609 25.45 11.10 -28.60
C GLY A 609 26.04 12.52 -28.66
N GLY A 610 26.81 12.83 -29.69
CA GLY A 610 27.27 14.20 -29.99
C GLY A 610 26.17 15.03 -30.61
#